data_AF-A0AAW2QU90-F1
#
_entry.id   AF-A0AAW2QU90-F1
#
_cell.length_a   1.000
_cell.length_b   1.000
_cell.length_c   1.000
_cell.angle_alpha   90.00
_cell.angle_beta   90.00
_cell.angle_gamma   90.00
#
_symmetry.space_group_name_H-M   'P 1'
#
loop_
_entity.id
_entity.type
_entity.pdbx_description
1 polymer ?
#
loop_
_entity_poly.entity_id
_entity_poly.type
_entity_poly.pdbx_seq_one_letter_code
_entity_poly.pdbx_strand_id
1 'polypeptide(L)'
;MAWMTRFFTAVAFLAVGVIFSPETFGSKSDGNNSPLLITLLKLAHLLCFSTAWGAALWVTFIGGIIMFKNLPRHQFGNLQSKMFPAYFSMVGVCCAIAVGAFGYLHPWKTSGAAEKYQLGFLVAAFSFNLSNLIIFTPMTIEMMKQRHKIEREANIGEEVGWTKNQEVAKKNPKLASMNKKFGMIHGLSSLANILSFGSLAIHSCSVDDKPMKMSHGGGKEYLVLVAGLEKSLRSLNASVGQPMLTKASNSTALSTSFRLSINNAEKRPTNKG
;
A
#
# COMPACT_ATOMS: atom_id res chain seq x y z
N MET A 1 -16.49 13.05 11.07
CA MET A 1 -15.57 13.39 9.96
C MET A 1 -14.80 14.70 10.18
N ALA A 2 -14.99 15.41 11.30
CA ALA A 2 -14.32 16.70 11.57
C ALA A 2 -12.79 16.59 11.84
N TRP A 3 -12.28 15.41 12.18
CA TRP A 3 -10.85 15.23 12.42
C TRP A 3 -10.02 15.19 11.13
N MET A 4 -10.57 14.61 10.05
CA MET A 4 -9.91 14.63 8.73
C MET A 4 -9.81 16.05 8.19
N THR A 5 -10.88 16.84 8.28
CA THR A 5 -10.81 18.25 7.89
C THR A 5 -9.81 19.00 8.76
N ARG A 6 -9.77 18.78 10.08
CA ARG A 6 -8.75 19.37 10.97
C ARG A 6 -7.32 18.96 10.62
N PHE A 7 -7.09 17.72 10.21
CA PHE A 7 -5.77 17.25 9.77
C PHE A 7 -5.37 17.90 8.44
N PHE A 8 -6.26 17.92 7.44
CA PHE A 8 -6.00 18.61 6.18
C PHE A 8 -5.83 20.11 6.37
N THR A 9 -6.60 20.72 7.27
CA THR A 9 -6.46 22.11 7.67
C THR A 9 -5.12 22.34 8.35
N ALA A 10 -4.68 21.49 9.29
CA ALA A 10 -3.37 21.62 9.94
C ALA A 10 -2.20 21.49 8.93
N VAL A 11 -2.29 20.54 7.99
CA VAL A 11 -1.32 20.39 6.90
C VAL A 11 -1.34 21.59 5.96
N ALA A 12 -2.52 22.12 5.64
CA ALA A 12 -2.66 23.33 4.82
C ALA A 12 -2.13 24.58 5.54
N PHE A 13 -2.37 24.73 6.84
CA PHE A 13 -1.83 25.84 7.65
C PHE A 13 -0.32 25.73 7.84
N LEU A 14 0.23 24.51 7.96
CA LEU A 14 1.69 24.31 7.90
C LEU A 14 2.24 24.70 6.52
N ALA A 15 1.58 24.29 5.44
CA ALA A 15 1.99 24.67 4.09
C ALA A 15 1.93 26.20 3.88
N VAL A 16 0.87 26.86 4.32
CA VAL A 16 0.68 28.32 4.25
C VAL A 16 1.66 29.06 5.17
N GLY A 17 1.86 28.60 6.41
CA GLY A 17 2.77 29.21 7.37
C GLY A 17 4.22 29.22 6.89
N VAL A 18 4.63 28.20 6.13
CA VAL A 18 5.96 28.19 5.51
C VAL A 18 6.02 29.05 4.23
N ILE A 19 4.91 29.21 3.49
CA ILE A 19 4.83 30.12 2.34
C ILE A 19 4.94 31.60 2.75
N PHE A 20 4.40 31.98 3.91
CA PHE A 20 4.35 33.38 4.38
C PHE A 20 5.40 33.74 5.44
N SER A 21 6.37 32.86 5.73
CA SER A 21 7.42 33.19 6.70
C SER A 21 8.29 34.34 6.18
N PRO A 22 8.54 35.41 6.95
CA PRO A 22 9.22 36.63 6.46
C PRO A 22 10.65 36.41 5.93
N GLU A 23 11.33 35.33 6.34
CA GLU A 23 12.67 34.98 5.85
C GLU A 23 12.68 34.53 4.36
N THR A 24 11.50 34.33 3.77
CA THR A 24 11.31 33.84 2.40
C THR A 24 11.44 34.91 1.32
N PHE A 25 11.36 36.20 1.69
CA PHE A 25 11.37 37.32 0.76
C PHE A 25 12.75 38.00 0.60
N GLY A 26 13.78 37.48 1.25
CA GLY A 26 15.18 37.88 1.03
C GLY A 26 15.71 37.32 -0.30
N SER A 27 15.34 37.96 -1.41
CA SER A 27 15.73 37.56 -2.76
C SER A 27 17.24 37.70 -3.00
N LYS A 28 17.84 36.68 -3.62
CA LYS A 28 18.83 36.90 -4.67
C LYS A 28 18.48 36.03 -5.87
N SER A 29 18.12 36.74 -6.94
CA SER A 29 17.87 36.27 -8.29
C SER A 29 19.10 35.55 -8.83
N ASP A 30 18.95 34.26 -9.13
CA ASP A 30 19.55 33.54 -10.25
C ASP A 30 18.57 32.41 -10.59
N GLY A 31 18.48 31.97 -11.84
CA GLY A 31 17.49 30.99 -12.34
C GLY A 31 17.56 29.57 -11.74
N ASN A 32 18.03 29.45 -10.50
CA ASN A 32 18.06 28.27 -9.67
C ASN A 32 16.80 28.28 -8.77
N ASN A 33 16.09 27.16 -8.67
CA ASN A 33 14.92 27.05 -7.79
C ASN A 33 15.27 27.60 -6.39
N SER A 34 14.41 28.47 -5.84
CA SER A 34 14.64 29.05 -4.51
C SER A 34 14.98 27.95 -3.50
N PRO A 35 16.05 28.09 -2.70
CA PRO A 35 16.48 27.06 -1.73
C PRO A 35 15.35 26.66 -0.76
N LEU A 36 14.42 27.59 -0.50
CA LEU A 36 13.22 27.32 0.28
C LEU A 36 12.24 26.39 -0.45
N LEU A 37 11.97 26.60 -1.75
CA LEU A 37 11.08 25.73 -2.52
C LEU A 37 11.61 24.29 -2.56
N ILE A 38 12.91 24.11 -2.75
CA ILE A 38 13.55 22.78 -2.72
C ILE A 38 13.37 22.14 -1.34
N THR A 39 13.57 22.90 -0.27
CA THR A 39 13.42 22.42 1.11
C THR A 39 11.97 22.02 1.38
N LEU A 40 11.02 22.84 0.96
CA LEU A 40 9.59 22.57 1.07
C LEU A 40 9.17 21.31 0.33
N LEU A 41 9.63 21.11 -0.90
CA LEU A 41 9.32 19.92 -1.69
C LEU A 41 9.89 18.66 -1.04
N LYS A 42 11.12 18.72 -0.52
CA LYS A 42 11.73 17.60 0.22
C LYS A 42 10.94 17.26 1.49
N LEU A 43 10.55 18.27 2.26
CA LEU A 43 9.74 18.08 3.47
C LEU A 43 8.34 17.53 3.15
N ALA A 44 7.67 18.08 2.14
CA ALA A 44 6.36 17.63 1.69
C ALA A 44 6.41 16.18 1.20
N HIS A 45 7.44 15.83 0.40
CA HIS A 45 7.69 14.47 -0.05
C HIS A 45 7.88 13.54 1.16
N LEU A 46 8.81 13.86 2.06
CA LEU A 46 9.12 13.03 3.23
C LEU A 46 7.89 12.81 4.12
N LEU A 47 7.20 13.89 4.48
CA LEU A 47 6.01 13.83 5.34
C LEU A 47 4.91 12.96 4.71
N CYS A 48 4.60 13.19 3.44
CA CYS A 48 3.55 12.46 2.75
C CYS A 48 3.94 11.00 2.52
N PHE A 49 5.19 10.74 2.12
CA PHE A 49 5.71 9.40 1.94
C PHE A 49 5.67 8.60 3.25
N SER A 50 6.21 9.14 4.34
CA SER A 50 6.19 8.47 5.65
C SER A 50 4.77 8.23 6.16
N THR A 51 3.85 9.17 5.92
CA THR A 51 2.42 9.00 6.28
C THR A 51 1.77 7.88 5.48
N ALA A 52 1.96 7.85 4.16
CA ALA A 52 1.44 6.80 3.29
C ALA A 52 1.99 5.42 3.67
N TRP A 53 3.31 5.33 3.87
CA TRP A 53 4.00 4.11 4.29
C TRP A 53 3.48 3.57 5.62
N GLY A 54 3.47 4.42 6.66
CA GLY A 54 3.04 4.03 8.00
C GLY A 54 1.55 3.64 8.05
N ALA A 55 0.69 4.40 7.36
CA ALA A 55 -0.72 4.07 7.27
C ALA A 55 -0.97 2.73 6.55
N ALA A 56 -0.28 2.49 5.43
CA ALA A 56 -0.40 1.25 4.69
C ALA A 56 0.07 0.04 5.50
N LEU A 57 1.19 0.18 6.22
CA LEU A 57 1.69 -0.86 7.12
C LEU A 57 0.67 -1.17 8.22
N TRP A 58 0.20 -0.12 8.92
CA TRP A 58 -0.73 -0.29 10.04
C TRP A 58 -2.06 -0.90 9.61
N VAL A 59 -2.72 -0.34 8.59
CA VAL A 59 -4.04 -0.79 8.15
C VAL A 59 -4.00 -2.22 7.61
N THR A 60 -2.96 -2.57 6.87
CA THR A 60 -2.86 -3.87 6.19
C THR A 60 -2.47 -4.99 7.16
N PHE A 61 -1.44 -4.79 7.98
CA PHE A 61 -0.82 -5.87 8.73
C PHE A 61 -1.20 -5.89 10.22
N ILE A 62 -1.70 -4.78 10.77
CA ILE A 62 -2.00 -4.67 12.20
C ILE A 62 -3.50 -4.46 12.41
N GLY A 63 -4.01 -3.29 12.02
CA GLY A 63 -5.40 -2.89 12.21
C GLY A 63 -6.39 -3.88 11.57
N GLY A 64 -6.15 -4.26 10.31
CA GLY A 64 -6.99 -5.23 9.60
C GLY A 64 -7.14 -6.57 10.34
N ILE A 65 -6.02 -7.13 10.82
CA ILE A 65 -5.99 -8.41 11.54
C ILE A 65 -6.68 -8.29 12.91
N ILE A 66 -6.39 -7.23 13.66
CA ILE A 66 -7.00 -7.00 14.97
C ILE A 66 -8.52 -6.89 14.82
N MET A 67 -9.00 -6.06 13.89
CA MET A 67 -10.44 -5.88 13.66
C MET A 67 -11.10 -7.19 13.21
N PHE A 68 -10.48 -7.95 12.30
CA PHE A 68 -11.03 -9.21 11.82
C PHE A 68 -11.18 -10.25 12.95
N LYS A 69 -10.23 -10.30 13.88
CA LYS A 69 -10.22 -11.28 14.97
C LYS A 69 -11.12 -10.92 16.16
N ASN A 70 -11.54 -9.65 16.28
CA ASN A 70 -12.20 -9.17 17.50
C ASN A 70 -13.59 -8.57 17.24
N LEU A 71 -13.99 -8.29 16.00
CA LEU A 71 -15.31 -7.74 15.68
C LEU A 71 -16.23 -8.80 15.05
N PRO A 72 -17.53 -8.77 15.37
CA PRO A 72 -18.54 -9.50 14.61
C PRO A 72 -18.46 -9.14 13.12
N ARG A 73 -18.65 -10.12 12.24
CA ARG A 73 -18.46 -9.97 10.79
C ARG A 73 -19.20 -8.78 10.19
N HIS A 74 -20.46 -8.56 10.56
CA HIS A 74 -21.24 -7.44 10.04
C HIS A 74 -20.73 -6.08 10.52
N GLN A 75 -20.30 -6.00 11.77
CA GLN A 75 -19.69 -4.79 12.33
C GLN A 75 -18.34 -4.50 11.68
N PHE A 76 -17.51 -5.52 11.49
CA PHE A 76 -16.25 -5.45 10.77
C PHE A 76 -16.44 -4.92 9.34
N GLY A 77 -17.34 -5.52 8.56
CA GLY A 77 -17.62 -5.07 7.19
C GLY A 77 -18.14 -3.62 7.13
N ASN A 78 -19.03 -3.25 8.05
CA ASN A 78 -19.53 -1.87 8.15
C ASN A 78 -18.43 -0.87 8.51
N LEU A 79 -17.55 -1.21 9.45
CA LEU A 79 -16.42 -0.37 9.83
C LEU A 79 -15.46 -0.20 8.64
N GLN A 80 -15.11 -1.29 7.96
CA GLN A 80 -14.28 -1.27 6.76
C GLN A 80 -14.87 -0.41 5.65
N SER A 81 -16.19 -0.43 5.45
CA SER A 81 -16.85 0.37 4.42
C SER A 81 -16.69 1.88 4.59
N LYS A 82 -16.42 2.34 5.82
CA LYS A 82 -16.16 3.76 6.12
C LYS A 82 -14.66 4.05 6.18
N MET A 83 -13.89 3.12 6.73
CA MET A 83 -12.46 3.27 6.93
C MET A 83 -11.67 3.21 5.61
N PHE A 84 -11.97 2.25 4.71
CA PHE A 84 -11.19 2.08 3.49
C PHE A 84 -11.25 3.27 2.53
N PRO A 85 -12.41 3.89 2.25
CA PRO A 85 -12.44 5.11 1.45
C PRO A 85 -11.54 6.22 2.05
N ALA A 86 -11.63 6.45 3.36
CA ALA A 86 -10.82 7.46 4.05
C ALA A 86 -9.31 7.12 3.97
N TYR A 87 -8.95 5.86 4.19
CA TYR A 87 -7.58 5.36 4.09
C TYR A 87 -7.01 5.53 2.68
N PHE A 88 -7.69 5.01 1.66
CA PHE A 88 -7.21 5.08 0.28
C PHE A 88 -7.19 6.52 -0.26
N SER A 89 -8.10 7.39 0.19
CA SER A 89 -8.04 8.82 -0.12
C SER A 89 -6.80 9.49 0.49
N MET A 90 -6.53 9.27 1.78
CA MET A 90 -5.37 9.83 2.45
C MET A 90 -4.06 9.36 1.82
N VAL A 91 -3.90 8.05 1.63
CA VAL A 91 -2.72 7.47 0.95
C VAL A 91 -2.61 7.99 -0.48
N GLY A 92 -3.73 8.15 -1.19
CA GLY A 92 -3.75 8.68 -2.55
C GLY A 92 -3.22 10.12 -2.63
N VAL A 93 -3.70 11.01 -1.75
CA VAL A 93 -3.23 12.40 -1.66
C VAL A 93 -1.73 12.44 -1.30
N CYS A 94 -1.32 11.66 -0.30
CA CYS A 94 0.08 11.59 0.09
C CYS A 94 0.98 11.09 -1.05
N CYS A 95 0.58 10.03 -1.75
CA CYS A 95 1.32 9.53 -2.90
C CYS A 95 1.35 10.55 -4.04
N ALA A 96 0.27 11.27 -4.31
CA ALA A 96 0.25 12.32 -5.34
C ALA A 96 1.22 13.46 -5.03
N ILE A 97 1.25 13.93 -3.78
CA ILE A 97 2.20 14.95 -3.32
C ILE A 97 3.64 14.42 -3.41
N ALA A 98 3.87 13.18 -2.98
CA ALA A 98 5.19 12.56 -3.04
C ALA A 98 5.69 12.40 -4.49
N VAL A 99 4.84 11.95 -5.42
CA VAL A 99 5.13 11.87 -6.87
C VAL A 99 5.42 13.25 -7.44
N GLY A 100 4.57 14.25 -7.15
CA GLY A 100 4.73 15.61 -7.66
C GLY A 100 6.03 16.26 -7.17
N ALA A 101 6.31 16.15 -5.87
CA ALA A 101 7.53 16.69 -5.28
C ALA A 101 8.78 15.98 -5.79
N PHE A 102 8.75 14.64 -5.89
CA PHE A 102 9.88 13.86 -6.41
C PHE A 102 10.12 14.15 -7.91
N GLY A 103 9.07 14.18 -8.71
CA GLY A 103 9.16 14.49 -10.15
C GLY A 103 9.66 15.90 -10.42
N TYR A 104 9.33 16.87 -9.56
CA TYR A 104 9.85 18.23 -9.65
C TYR A 104 11.34 18.30 -9.28
N LEU A 105 11.74 17.62 -8.21
CA LEU A 105 13.15 17.58 -7.76
C LEU A 105 14.05 16.78 -8.71
N HIS A 106 13.48 15.84 -9.46
CA HIS A 106 14.20 14.94 -10.37
C HIS A 106 13.63 14.99 -11.80
N PRO A 107 13.86 16.08 -12.57
CA PRO A 107 13.31 16.23 -13.92
C PRO A 107 13.72 15.07 -14.84
N TRP A 108 12.75 14.48 -15.55
CA TRP A 108 12.95 13.27 -16.35
C TRP A 108 14.13 13.33 -17.34
N LYS A 109 14.37 14.50 -17.94
CA LYS A 109 15.43 14.71 -18.94
C LYS A 109 16.84 14.65 -18.34
N THR A 110 17.00 15.05 -17.08
CA THR A 110 18.29 15.12 -16.38
C THR A 110 18.49 14.00 -15.37
N SER A 111 17.42 13.27 -15.03
CA SER A 111 17.45 12.14 -14.10
C SER A 111 18.14 10.90 -14.69
N GLY A 112 18.95 10.24 -13.86
CA GLY A 112 19.55 8.94 -14.13
C GLY A 112 18.51 7.82 -14.11
N ALA A 113 18.97 6.59 -14.34
CA ALA A 113 18.08 5.43 -14.36
C ALA A 113 17.47 5.17 -12.97
N ALA A 114 18.24 5.34 -11.90
CA ALA A 114 17.80 5.09 -10.52
C ALA A 114 16.63 5.99 -10.11
N GLU A 115 16.72 7.29 -10.38
CA GLU A 115 15.66 8.26 -10.05
C GLU A 115 14.39 8.01 -10.89
N LYS A 116 14.55 7.58 -12.15
CA LYS A 116 13.43 7.19 -13.00
C LYS A 116 12.70 5.96 -12.46
N TYR A 117 13.43 4.95 -11.97
CA TYR A 117 12.83 3.79 -11.31
C TYR A 117 12.15 4.18 -10.00
N GLN A 118 12.77 5.02 -9.17
CA GLN A 118 12.19 5.52 -7.91
C GLN A 118 10.87 6.26 -8.16
N LEU A 119 10.81 7.13 -9.17
CA LEU A 119 9.58 7.79 -9.60
C LEU A 119 8.56 6.78 -10.12
N GLY A 120 8.99 5.81 -10.91
CA GLY A 120 8.14 4.72 -11.41
C GLY A 120 7.45 3.94 -10.30
N PHE A 121 8.17 3.60 -9.22
CA PHE A 121 7.59 2.92 -8.06
C PHE A 121 6.59 3.79 -7.30
N LEU A 122 6.83 5.09 -7.14
CA LEU A 122 5.84 6.01 -6.55
C LEU A 122 4.58 6.12 -7.39
N VAL A 123 4.72 6.21 -8.72
CA VAL A 123 3.59 6.26 -9.66
C VAL A 123 2.81 4.93 -9.64
N ALA A 124 3.50 3.79 -9.55
CA ALA A 124 2.86 2.50 -9.38
C ALA A 124 2.09 2.43 -8.05
N ALA A 125 2.70 2.86 -6.95
CA ALA A 125 2.06 2.93 -5.64
C ALA A 125 0.77 3.76 -5.68
N PHE A 126 0.84 4.95 -6.28
CA PHE A 126 -0.29 5.84 -6.48
C PHE A 126 -1.38 5.18 -7.33
N SER A 127 -1.03 4.56 -8.46
CA SER A 127 -1.98 3.97 -9.40
C SER A 127 -2.74 2.78 -8.81
N PHE A 128 -2.05 1.89 -8.08
CA PHE A 128 -2.70 0.78 -7.38
C PHE A 128 -3.60 1.26 -6.24
N ASN A 129 -3.14 2.25 -5.47
CA ASN A 129 -3.96 2.86 -4.41
C ASN A 129 -5.21 3.54 -4.99
N LEU A 130 -5.05 4.27 -6.09
CA LEU A 130 -6.16 4.94 -6.77
C LEU A 130 -7.17 3.91 -7.29
N SER A 131 -6.71 2.85 -7.95
CA SER A 131 -7.57 1.75 -8.40
C SER A 131 -8.38 1.14 -7.25
N ASN A 132 -7.77 1.00 -6.07
CA ASN A 132 -8.48 0.60 -4.87
C ASN A 132 -9.54 1.60 -4.44
N LEU A 133 -9.22 2.90 -4.43
CA LEU A 133 -10.17 3.95 -4.06
C LEU A 133 -11.38 3.99 -5.00
N ILE A 134 -11.15 4.01 -6.31
CA ILE A 134 -12.18 4.31 -7.31
C ILE A 134 -12.93 3.09 -7.84
N ILE A 135 -12.29 1.92 -7.88
CA ILE A 135 -12.88 0.71 -8.49
C ILE A 135 -13.19 -0.34 -7.42
N PHE A 136 -12.16 -0.80 -6.69
CA PHE A 136 -12.32 -2.01 -5.89
C PHE A 136 -13.04 -1.77 -4.56
N THR A 137 -12.82 -0.63 -3.91
CA THR A 137 -13.51 -0.27 -2.66
C THR A 137 -15.02 -0.14 -2.84
N PRO A 138 -15.55 0.67 -3.79
CA PRO A 138 -17.00 0.76 -3.97
C PRO A 138 -17.61 -0.59 -4.37
N MET A 139 -16.94 -1.36 -5.22
CA MET A 139 -17.39 -2.69 -5.63
C MET A 139 -17.44 -3.68 -4.45
N THR A 140 -16.42 -3.66 -3.58
CA THR A 140 -16.35 -4.51 -2.39
C THR A 140 -17.41 -4.13 -1.37
N ILE A 141 -17.66 -2.83 -1.15
CA ILE A 141 -18.70 -2.34 -0.25
C ILE A 141 -20.08 -2.77 -0.72
N GLU A 142 -20.36 -2.64 -2.02
CA GLU A 142 -21.65 -3.07 -2.58
C GLU A 142 -21.85 -4.58 -2.42
N MET A 143 -20.84 -5.37 -2.76
CA MET A 143 -20.87 -6.83 -2.62
C MET A 143 -21.02 -7.26 -1.14
N MET A 144 -20.36 -6.55 -0.22
CA MET A 144 -20.48 -6.76 1.22
C MET A 144 -21.92 -6.50 1.70
N LYS A 145 -22.57 -5.41 1.26
CA LYS A 145 -23.96 -5.11 1.61
C LYS A 145 -24.92 -6.20 1.13
N GLN A 146 -24.75 -6.65 -0.11
CA GLN A 146 -25.57 -7.72 -0.69
C GLN A 146 -25.38 -9.04 0.08
N ARG A 147 -24.13 -9.37 0.43
CA ARG A 147 -23.80 -10.53 1.25
C ARG A 147 -24.41 -10.44 2.65
N HIS A 148 -24.30 -9.31 3.33
CA HIS A 148 -24.89 -9.12 4.66
C HIS A 148 -26.41 -9.31 4.66
N LYS A 149 -27.11 -8.89 3.59
CA LYS A 149 -28.55 -9.13 3.44
C LYS A 149 -28.88 -10.63 3.43
N ILE A 150 -28.17 -11.41 2.63
CA ILE A 150 -28.36 -12.88 2.53
C ILE A 150 -27.97 -13.56 3.85
N GLU A 151 -26.92 -13.08 4.52
CA GLU A 151 -26.49 -13.61 5.82
C GLU A 151 -27.55 -13.37 6.91
N ARG A 152 -28.20 -12.20 6.93
CA ARG A 152 -29.31 -11.91 7.85
C ARG A 152 -30.52 -12.81 7.60
N GLU A 153 -30.88 -13.06 6.33
CA GLU A 153 -31.94 -14.01 5.95
C GLU A 153 -31.63 -15.43 6.47
N ALA A 154 -30.36 -15.79 6.61
CA ALA A 154 -29.90 -17.08 7.10
C ALA A 154 -29.55 -17.08 8.61
N ASN A 155 -29.87 -16.02 9.36
CA ASN A 155 -29.57 -15.85 10.79
C ASN A 155 -28.08 -16.06 11.15
N ILE A 156 -27.19 -15.56 10.30
CA ILE A 156 -25.73 -15.52 10.50
C ILE A 156 -25.19 -14.09 10.28
N GLY A 157 -23.93 -13.84 10.68
CA GLY A 157 -23.25 -12.54 10.48
C GLY A 157 -22.76 -11.86 11.75
N GLU A 158 -23.23 -12.33 12.91
CA GLU A 158 -22.79 -11.85 14.23
C GLU A 158 -21.65 -12.69 14.81
N GLU A 159 -21.23 -13.75 14.09
CA GLU A 159 -20.05 -14.52 14.50
C GLU A 159 -18.74 -13.73 14.33
N VAL A 160 -17.81 -14.01 15.23
CA VAL A 160 -16.41 -13.59 15.11
C VAL A 160 -15.64 -14.71 14.40
N GLY A 161 -14.91 -14.36 13.34
CA GLY A 161 -14.11 -15.32 12.57
C GLY A 161 -14.85 -16.02 11.42
N TRP A 162 -14.45 -17.25 11.09
CA TRP A 162 -14.74 -17.89 9.79
C TRP A 162 -15.87 -18.94 9.80
N THR A 163 -16.18 -19.52 10.96
CA THR A 163 -16.74 -20.89 11.07
C THR A 163 -18.19 -21.02 10.59
N LYS A 164 -19.11 -20.20 11.10
CA LYS A 164 -20.55 -20.39 10.86
C LYS A 164 -20.96 -20.13 9.41
N ASN A 165 -20.32 -19.17 8.74
CA ASN A 165 -20.61 -18.81 7.36
C ASN A 165 -20.24 -19.92 6.36
N GLN A 166 -19.14 -20.62 6.57
CA GLN A 166 -18.71 -21.71 5.67
C GLN A 166 -19.69 -22.89 5.73
N GLU A 167 -20.22 -23.20 6.91
CA GLU A 167 -21.17 -24.30 7.10
C GLU A 167 -22.52 -24.02 6.41
N VAL A 168 -23.04 -22.79 6.55
CA VAL A 168 -24.29 -22.38 5.92
C VAL A 168 -24.13 -22.25 4.40
N ALA A 169 -22.97 -21.80 3.92
CA ALA A 169 -22.69 -21.70 2.49
C ALA A 169 -22.72 -23.07 1.79
N LYS A 170 -22.36 -24.18 2.47
CA LYS A 170 -22.47 -25.53 1.90
C LYS A 170 -23.92 -25.93 1.60
N LYS A 171 -24.88 -25.37 2.33
CA LYS A 171 -26.32 -25.68 2.20
C LYS A 171 -27.09 -24.62 1.40
N ASN A 172 -26.47 -23.46 1.10
CA ASN A 172 -27.11 -22.34 0.42
C ASN A 172 -26.29 -21.92 -0.82
N PRO A 173 -26.71 -22.32 -2.05
CA PRO A 173 -25.97 -22.01 -3.28
C PRO A 173 -25.92 -20.50 -3.60
N LYS A 174 -26.94 -19.73 -3.16
CA LYS A 174 -26.95 -18.27 -3.30
C LYS A 174 -25.87 -17.64 -2.43
N LEU A 175 -25.70 -18.10 -1.19
CA LEU A 175 -24.63 -17.63 -0.30
C LEU A 175 -23.24 -18.07 -0.77
N ALA A 176 -23.09 -19.31 -1.27
CA ALA A 176 -21.82 -19.80 -1.80
C ALA A 176 -21.33 -18.99 -3.02
N SER A 177 -22.22 -18.73 -3.98
CA SER A 177 -21.90 -17.90 -5.15
C SER A 177 -21.57 -16.45 -4.77
N MET A 178 -22.29 -15.89 -3.78
CA MET A 178 -22.00 -14.57 -3.24
C MET A 178 -20.63 -14.51 -2.55
N ASN A 179 -20.30 -15.49 -1.71
CA ASN A 179 -19.00 -15.60 -1.06
C ASN A 179 -17.85 -15.67 -2.07
N LYS A 180 -18.02 -16.42 -3.16
CA LYS A 180 -17.01 -16.52 -4.23
C LYS A 180 -16.78 -15.17 -4.92
N LYS A 181 -17.85 -14.46 -5.28
CA LYS A 181 -17.76 -13.13 -5.90
C LYS A 181 -17.10 -12.13 -4.97
N PHE A 182 -17.53 -12.08 -3.70
CA PHE A 182 -16.94 -11.23 -2.69
C PHE A 182 -15.45 -11.53 -2.49
N GLY A 183 -15.09 -12.80 -2.31
CA GLY A 183 -13.69 -13.22 -2.12
C GLY A 183 -12.80 -12.84 -3.30
N MET A 184 -13.30 -12.94 -4.53
CA MET A 184 -12.55 -12.54 -5.72
C MET A 184 -12.30 -11.02 -5.75
N ILE A 185 -13.33 -10.20 -5.55
CA ILE A 185 -13.20 -8.73 -5.61
C ILE A 185 -12.34 -8.22 -4.44
N HIS A 186 -12.59 -8.72 -3.22
CA HIS A 186 -11.79 -8.40 -2.04
C HIS A 186 -10.34 -8.84 -2.20
N GLY A 187 -10.11 -10.00 -2.81
CA GLY A 187 -8.77 -10.52 -3.12
C GLY A 187 -8.01 -9.61 -4.08
N LEU A 188 -8.65 -9.14 -5.16
CA LEU A 188 -8.07 -8.18 -6.09
C LEU A 188 -7.75 -6.83 -5.41
N SER A 189 -8.66 -6.33 -4.58
CA SER A 189 -8.43 -5.11 -3.79
C SER A 189 -7.21 -5.23 -2.87
N SER A 190 -7.13 -6.36 -2.16
CA SER A 190 -6.03 -6.63 -1.24
C SER A 190 -4.71 -6.79 -1.97
N LEU A 191 -4.70 -7.44 -3.14
CA LEU A 191 -3.52 -7.55 -4.00
C LEU A 191 -3.06 -6.16 -4.46
N ALA A 192 -3.96 -5.31 -4.95
CA ALA A 192 -3.62 -3.94 -5.34
C ALA A 192 -3.05 -3.14 -4.14
N ASN A 193 -3.58 -3.34 -2.93
CA ASN A 193 -3.06 -2.67 -1.73
C ASN A 193 -1.65 -3.17 -1.35
N ILE A 194 -1.40 -4.48 -1.47
CA ILE A 194 -0.08 -5.08 -1.25
C ILE A 194 0.93 -4.60 -2.30
N LEU A 195 0.54 -4.51 -3.58
CA LEU A 195 1.39 -3.99 -4.64
C LEU A 195 1.70 -2.50 -4.43
N SER A 196 0.72 -1.72 -3.97
CA SER A 196 0.93 -0.32 -3.59
C SER A 196 1.96 -0.20 -2.46
N PHE A 197 1.76 -0.96 -1.37
CA PHE A 197 2.70 -1.00 -0.25
C PHE A 197 4.09 -1.48 -0.67
N GLY A 198 4.19 -2.56 -1.44
CA GLY A 198 5.46 -3.08 -1.95
C GLY A 198 6.20 -2.06 -2.82
N SER A 199 5.47 -1.27 -3.61
CA SER A 199 6.07 -0.19 -4.40
C SER A 199 6.61 0.94 -3.53
N LEU A 200 5.89 1.34 -2.46
CA LEU A 200 6.41 2.27 -1.46
C LEU A 200 7.66 1.72 -0.75
N ALA A 201 7.70 0.40 -0.51
CA ALA A 201 8.82 -0.26 0.16
C ALA A 201 10.09 -0.17 -0.67
N ILE A 202 9.98 -0.53 -1.95
CA ILE A 202 11.10 -0.48 -2.89
C ILE A 202 11.56 0.96 -3.06
N HIS A 203 10.64 1.93 -3.12
CA HIS A 203 11.02 3.34 -3.12
C HIS A 203 11.82 3.71 -1.86
N SER A 204 11.38 3.31 -0.67
CA SER A 204 12.09 3.55 0.60
C SER A 204 13.51 2.99 0.57
N CYS A 205 13.66 1.72 0.22
CA CYS A 205 14.97 1.06 0.27
C CYS A 205 15.91 1.53 -0.83
N SER A 206 15.38 2.05 -1.95
CA SER A 206 16.20 2.64 -3.01
C SER A 206 16.78 4.00 -2.60
N VAL A 207 16.25 4.67 -1.56
CA VAL A 207 16.80 5.92 -1.03
C VAL A 207 18.10 5.67 -0.23
N ASP A 208 18.28 4.47 0.31
CA ASP A 208 19.44 4.08 1.12
C ASP A 208 20.67 3.65 0.29
N ASP A 209 20.54 3.45 -1.02
CA ASP A 209 21.62 2.95 -1.90
C ASP A 209 22.54 4.04 -2.48
N LYS A 210 22.62 5.22 -1.86
CA LYS A 210 23.86 6.03 -1.94
C LYS A 210 24.91 5.30 -1.08
N PRO A 211 26.16 5.12 -1.54
CA PRO A 211 27.07 4.11 -1.00
C PRO A 211 27.48 4.39 0.46
N MET A 212 26.60 4.05 1.39
CA MET A 212 26.92 3.82 2.77
C MET A 212 27.24 2.34 2.85
N LYS A 213 28.54 2.05 3.02
CA LYS A 213 29.13 0.72 3.22
C LYS A 213 28.11 -0.22 3.86
N MET A 214 27.72 -1.26 3.12
CA MET A 214 26.81 -2.30 3.58
C MET A 214 27.28 -2.86 4.93
N SER A 215 26.67 -2.39 6.01
CA SER A 215 26.77 -3.03 7.32
C SER A 215 25.57 -3.96 7.44
N HIS A 216 25.77 -5.22 7.03
CA HIS A 216 25.16 -6.49 7.48
C HIS A 216 23.72 -6.58 8.06
N GLY A 217 22.84 -5.59 7.88
CA GLY A 217 21.51 -5.50 8.52
C GLY A 217 20.31 -5.54 7.57
N GLY A 218 20.43 -4.95 6.36
CA GLY A 218 19.29 -4.73 5.46
C GLY A 218 18.62 -6.00 4.91
N GLY A 219 19.36 -7.11 4.78
CA GLY A 219 18.79 -8.37 4.29
C GLY A 219 17.67 -8.95 5.16
N LYS A 220 17.66 -8.62 6.46
CA LYS A 220 16.64 -9.11 7.40
C LYS A 220 15.30 -8.38 7.22
N GLU A 221 15.31 -7.09 6.92
CA GLU A 221 14.08 -6.30 6.72
C GLU A 221 13.37 -6.69 5.43
N TYR A 222 14.13 -6.95 4.35
CA TYR A 222 13.60 -7.50 3.11
C TYR A 222 13.00 -8.89 3.30
N LEU A 223 13.64 -9.77 4.09
CA LEU A 223 13.10 -11.09 4.42
C LEU A 223 11.82 -11.00 5.25
N VAL A 224 11.70 -10.03 6.16
CA VAL A 224 10.47 -9.77 6.93
C VAL A 224 9.36 -9.25 6.02
N LEU A 225 9.68 -8.39 5.06
CA LEU A 225 8.73 -7.86 4.07
C LEU A 225 8.19 -8.97 3.16
N VAL A 226 9.08 -9.82 2.63
CA VAL A 226 8.72 -10.99 1.81
C VAL A 226 7.92 -11.99 2.63
N ALA A 227 8.33 -12.28 3.87
CA ALA A 227 7.58 -13.17 4.77
C ALA A 227 6.19 -12.60 5.12
N GLY A 228 6.07 -11.29 5.31
CA GLY A 228 4.80 -10.59 5.53
C GLY A 228 3.89 -10.61 4.30
N LEU A 229 4.46 -10.43 3.10
CA LEU A 229 3.78 -10.56 1.82
C LEU A 229 3.26 -11.99 1.62
N GLU A 230 4.10 -13.00 1.85
CA GLU A 230 3.71 -14.40 1.73
C GLU A 230 2.67 -14.79 2.78
N LYS A 231 2.77 -14.29 4.03
CA LYS A 231 1.78 -14.55 5.07
C LYS A 231 0.43 -13.91 4.74
N SER A 232 0.45 -12.72 4.14
CA SER A 232 -0.76 -12.02 3.69
C SER A 232 -1.37 -12.70 2.45
N LEU A 233 -0.55 -13.14 1.50
CA LEU A 233 -0.99 -13.95 0.36
C LEU A 233 -1.58 -15.30 0.81
N ARG A 234 -0.97 -15.95 1.81
CA ARG A 234 -1.51 -17.18 2.42
C ARG A 234 -2.84 -16.93 3.16
N SER A 235 -2.96 -15.81 3.88
CA SER A 235 -4.21 -15.37 4.52
C SER A 235 -5.30 -15.05 3.50
N LEU A 236 -4.95 -14.42 2.38
CA LEU A 236 -5.84 -14.16 1.25
C LEU A 236 -6.32 -15.44 0.59
N ASN A 237 -5.41 -16.40 0.38
CA ASN A 237 -5.75 -17.72 -0.17
C ASN A 237 -6.68 -18.50 0.77
N ALA A 238 -6.51 -18.34 2.09
CA ALA A 238 -7.42 -18.89 3.10
C ALA A 238 -8.81 -18.19 3.10
N SER A 239 -8.85 -16.88 2.84
CA SER A 239 -10.09 -16.10 2.75
C SER A 239 -10.95 -16.42 1.52
N VAL A 240 -10.35 -16.91 0.43
CA VAL A 240 -11.05 -17.18 -0.84
C VAL A 240 -11.66 -18.59 -0.88
N GLY A 241 -11.27 -19.49 0.03
CA GLY A 241 -11.84 -20.84 0.06
C GLY A 241 -11.57 -21.64 -1.21
N GLN A 242 -10.28 -21.95 -1.47
CA GLN A 242 -9.75 -22.83 -2.52
C GLN A 242 -9.42 -22.18 -3.90
N PRO A 243 -8.55 -22.83 -4.73
CA PRO A 243 -7.24 -22.30 -5.11
C PRO A 243 -7.31 -21.52 -6.44
N MET A 244 -7.42 -20.20 -6.38
CA MET A 244 -7.18 -19.33 -7.54
C MET A 244 -5.68 -19.11 -7.83
N LEU A 245 -4.80 -19.56 -6.93
CA LEU A 245 -3.35 -19.35 -7.02
C LEU A 245 -2.53 -20.64 -7.18
N THR A 246 -3.10 -21.80 -7.50
CA THR A 246 -2.24 -22.97 -7.84
C THR A 246 -1.42 -22.74 -9.11
N LYS A 247 -1.76 -21.76 -9.95
CA LYS A 247 -0.95 -21.37 -11.12
C LYS A 247 0.04 -20.21 -10.86
N ALA A 248 -0.17 -19.42 -9.81
CA ALA A 248 0.77 -18.37 -9.38
C ALA A 248 1.69 -18.82 -8.23
N SER A 249 1.31 -19.90 -7.53
CA SER A 249 2.08 -20.58 -6.48
C SER A 249 3.22 -21.46 -7.01
N ASN A 250 3.56 -21.36 -8.30
CA ASN A 250 4.92 -21.66 -8.74
C ASN A 250 5.85 -20.44 -8.49
N SER A 251 5.65 -19.76 -7.35
CA SER A 251 6.59 -18.79 -6.76
C SER A 251 7.91 -19.45 -6.36
N THR A 252 8.03 -20.78 -6.48
CA THR A 252 9.33 -21.45 -6.52
C THR A 252 10.13 -21.02 -7.75
N ALA A 253 9.52 -20.74 -8.90
CA ALA A 253 10.24 -20.27 -10.10
C ALA A 253 10.71 -18.82 -9.96
N LEU A 254 9.90 -17.94 -9.37
CA LEU A 254 10.29 -16.53 -9.16
C LEU A 254 11.34 -16.42 -8.03
N SER A 255 11.16 -17.14 -6.92
CA SER A 255 12.16 -17.21 -5.84
C SER A 255 13.46 -17.88 -6.28
N THR A 256 13.40 -18.92 -7.13
CA THR A 256 14.59 -19.61 -7.66
C THR A 256 15.28 -18.79 -8.75
N SER A 257 14.55 -18.16 -9.67
CA SER A 257 15.14 -17.23 -10.65
C SER A 257 15.76 -16.01 -9.98
N PHE A 258 15.18 -15.51 -8.89
CA PHE A 258 15.74 -14.38 -8.14
C PHE A 258 16.94 -14.79 -7.27
N ARG A 259 16.89 -15.96 -6.60
CA ARG A 259 18.07 -16.55 -5.92
C ARG A 259 19.22 -16.86 -6.88
N LEU A 260 18.92 -17.36 -8.08
CA LEU A 260 19.93 -17.58 -9.13
C LEU A 260 20.51 -16.26 -9.66
N SER A 261 19.70 -15.20 -9.75
CA SER A 261 20.18 -13.87 -10.15
C SER A 261 21.12 -13.26 -9.10
N ILE A 262 20.81 -13.43 -7.81
CA ILE A 262 21.67 -13.00 -6.70
C ILE A 262 22.96 -13.84 -6.63
N ASN A 263 22.88 -15.16 -6.72
CA ASN A 263 24.07 -16.03 -6.72
C ASN A 263 24.98 -15.83 -7.95
N ASN A 264 24.42 -15.44 -9.10
CA ASN A 264 25.21 -15.11 -10.29
C ASN A 264 25.84 -13.71 -10.23
N ALA A 265 25.26 -12.78 -9.46
CA ALA A 265 25.87 -11.48 -9.18
C ALA A 265 27.07 -11.60 -8.20
N GLU A 266 27.01 -12.57 -7.28
CA GLU A 266 28.08 -12.85 -6.31
C GLU A 266 29.27 -13.64 -6.90
N LYS A 267 29.09 -14.29 -8.06
CA LYS A 267 30.12 -15.10 -8.74
C LYS A 267 30.89 -14.38 -9.85
N ARG A 268 30.71 -13.07 -10.05
CA ARG A 268 31.51 -12.36 -11.07
C ARG A 268 32.95 -12.19 -10.51
N PRO A 269 33.98 -12.86 -11.07
CA PRO A 269 35.33 -12.73 -10.54
C PRO A 269 35.79 -11.29 -10.71
N THR A 270 36.23 -10.68 -9.62
CA THR A 270 37.04 -9.47 -9.62
C THR A 270 38.32 -9.78 -10.39
N ASN A 271 38.37 -9.43 -11.67
CA ASN A 271 39.59 -9.49 -12.44
C ASN A 271 40.54 -8.42 -11.87
N LYS A 272 41.50 -8.87 -11.04
CA LYS A 272 42.69 -8.11 -10.68
C LYS A 272 43.85 -8.80 -11.39
N GLY A 273 44.50 -8.07 -12.29
CA GLY A 273 45.59 -8.53 -13.15
C GLY A 273 45.51 -7.80 -14.47
#